data_AF-A0A1B3LK24-F1
#
_entry.id   AF-A0A1B3LK24-F1
#
_cell.length_a   1.000
_cell.length_b   1.000
_cell.length_c   1.000
_cell.angle_alpha   90.00
_cell.angle_beta   90.00
_cell.angle_gamma   90.00
#
_symmetry.space_group_name_H-M   'P 1'
#
loop_
_entity.id
_entity.type
_entity.pdbx_description
1 polymer ?
#
loop_
_entity_poly.entity_id
_entity_poly.type
_entity_poly.pdbx_seq_one_letter_code
_entity_poly.pdbx_strand_id
1 'polypeptide(L)' 'MSKHQKSFQLTIQQIDLIEEAVRERIGILAHVVLASGDANSEESRANDGQIRDLNELLGSLHNQKIFYSQVNRTGVPGG' A
#
# COMPACT_ATOMS: atom_id res chain seq x y z
N MET A 1 -7.60 4.21 -31.95
CA MET A 1 -7.72 4.46 -30.50
C MET A 1 -6.53 3.81 -29.80
N SER A 2 -5.72 4.60 -29.09
CA SER A 2 -4.54 4.09 -28.39
C SER A 2 -5.01 3.20 -27.23
N LYS A 3 -4.62 1.91 -27.22
CA LYS A 3 -4.94 1.01 -26.11
C LYS A 3 -3.99 1.34 -24.96
N HIS A 4 -4.53 1.87 -23.86
CA HIS A 4 -3.76 2.07 -22.64
C HIS A 4 -3.22 0.74 -22.10
N GLN A 5 -2.01 0.77 -21.56
CA GLN A 5 -1.38 -0.36 -20.89
C GLN A 5 -2.20 -0.71 -19.65
N LYS A 6 -2.72 -1.95 -19.59
CA LYS A 6 -3.52 -2.45 -18.45
C LYS A 6 -2.69 -3.17 -17.39
N SER A 7 -1.43 -3.45 -17.67
CA SER A 7 -0.51 -4.18 -16.79
C SER A 7 0.86 -3.51 -16.78
N PHE A 8 1.45 -3.43 -15.59
CA PHE A 8 2.79 -2.91 -15.38
C PHE A 8 3.71 -4.06 -15.00
N GLN A 9 4.94 -4.05 -15.52
CA GLN A 9 5.99 -4.97 -15.10
C GLN A 9 6.84 -4.28 -14.05
N LEU A 10 6.88 -4.84 -12.85
CA LEU A 10 7.65 -4.33 -11.72
C LEU A 10 8.56 -5.45 -11.20
N THR A 11 9.76 -5.08 -10.79
CA THR A 11 10.67 -5.97 -10.05
C THR A 11 10.26 -6.05 -8.57
N ILE A 12 10.69 -7.10 -7.87
CA ILE A 12 10.42 -7.24 -6.43
C ILE A 12 10.97 -6.04 -5.64
N GLN A 13 12.15 -5.54 -5.99
CA GLN A 13 12.73 -4.36 -5.34
C GLN A 13 11.87 -3.10 -5.53
N GLN A 14 11.26 -2.94 -6.71
CA GLN A 14 10.32 -1.83 -6.95
C GLN A 14 9.02 -2.00 -6.17
N ILE A 15 8.53 -3.24 -6.02
CA ILE A 15 7.36 -3.53 -5.18
C ILE A 15 7.67 -3.19 -3.72
N ASP A 16 8.84 -3.58 -3.21
CA ASP A 16 9.28 -3.28 -1.84
C ASP A 16 9.35 -1.77 -1.58
N LEU A 17 9.90 -1.01 -2.54
CA LEU A 17 9.94 0.46 -2.46
C LEU A 17 8.54 1.08 -2.44
N ILE A 18 7.60 0.54 -3.23
CA ILE A 18 6.21 1.00 -3.23
C ILE A 18 5.55 0.68 -1.89
N GLU A 19 5.76 -0.52 -1.33
CA GLU A 19 5.22 -0.88 -0.02
C GLU A 19 5.74 0.06 1.09
N GLU A 20 7.03 0.40 1.07
CA GLU A 20 7.64 1.33 2.02
C GLU A 20 7.01 2.74 1.92
N ALA A 21 6.91 3.29 0.70
CA ALA A 21 6.29 4.59 0.48
C ALA A 21 4.81 4.64 0.89
N VAL A 22 4.07 3.54 0.66
CA VAL A 22 2.67 3.42 1.07
C VAL A 22 2.55 3.38 2.61
N ARG A 23 3.43 2.64 3.29
CA ARG A 23 3.48 2.60 4.77
C ARG A 23 3.80 3.96 5.36
N GLU A 24 4.75 4.69 4.78
CA GLU A 24 5.08 6.06 5.19
C GLU A 24 3.86 6.98 5.03
N ARG A 25 3.17 6.91 3.88
CA ARG A 25 1.98 7.71 3.63
C ARG A 25 0.86 7.43 4.64
N ILE A 26 0.62 6.17 4.98
CA ILE A 26 -0.34 5.80 6.04
C ILE A 26 0.05 6.44 7.37
N GLY A 27 1.34 6.39 7.74
CA GLY A 27 1.84 7.00 8.97
C GLY A 27 1.60 8.50 9.02
N ILE A 28 1.83 9.21 7.91
CA ILE A 28 1.57 10.65 7.80
C ILE A 28 0.07 10.95 7.99
N LEU A 29 -0.81 10.22 7.29
CA LEU A 29 -2.26 10.43 7.38
C LEU A 29 -2.78 10.15 8.79
N ALA A 30 -2.33 9.05 9.41
CA ALA A 30 -2.69 8.70 10.77
C ALA A 30 -2.23 9.76 11.78
N HIS A 31 -1.02 10.30 11.61
CA HIS A 31 -0.51 11.37 12.46
C HIS A 31 -1.38 12.64 12.36
N VAL A 32 -1.82 13.00 11.14
CA VAL A 32 -2.74 14.14 10.96
C VAL A 32 -4.03 13.93 11.76
N VAL A 33 -4.69 12.78 11.61
CA VAL A 33 -5.93 12.46 12.36
C VAL A 33 -5.73 12.59 13.88
N LEU A 34 -4.62 12.07 14.41
CA LEU A 34 -4.30 12.14 15.83
C LEU A 34 -4.03 13.58 16.29
N ALA A 35 -3.32 14.37 15.48
CA ALA A 35 -2.99 15.75 15.80
C ALA A 35 -4.20 16.69 15.74
N SER A 36 -5.18 16.40 14.86
CA SER A 36 -6.41 17.19 14.72
C SER A 36 -7.29 17.17 15.97
N GLY A 37 -7.23 16.12 16.78
CA GLY A 37 -8.00 15.96 18.03
C GLY A 37 -9.53 15.80 17.85
N ASP A 38 -10.05 16.03 16.64
CA ASP A 38 -11.44 15.80 16.26
C ASP A 38 -11.55 14.65 15.25
N ALA A 39 -11.87 13.47 15.78
CA ALA A 39 -12.09 12.25 15.00
C ALA A 39 -13.33 12.31 14.09
N ASN A 40 -14.24 13.27 14.31
CA ASN A 40 -15.45 13.43 13.50
C ASN A 40 -15.33 14.51 12.42
N SER A 41 -14.21 15.23 12.37
CA SER A 41 -13.96 16.21 11.31
C SER A 41 -13.98 15.56 9.93
N GLU A 42 -14.35 16.34 8.92
CA GLU A 42 -14.36 15.89 7.53
C GLU A 42 -12.98 15.44 7.07
N GLU A 43 -11.93 16.14 7.51
CA GLU A 43 -10.53 15.79 7.23
C GLU A 43 -10.16 14.43 7.85
N SER A 44 -10.52 14.18 9.12
CA SER A 44 -10.26 12.89 9.76
C SER A 44 -10.94 11.73 9.02
N ARG A 45 -12.21 11.91 8.62
CA ARG A 45 -12.94 10.89 7.85
C ARG A 45 -12.35 10.66 6.46
N ALA A 46 -11.90 11.72 5.79
CA ALA A 46 -11.24 11.61 4.49
C ALA A 46 -9.90 10.85 4.61
N ASN A 47 -9.11 11.16 5.64
CA ASN A 47 -7.85 10.48 5.92
C ASN A 47 -8.07 9.01 6.26
N ASP A 48 -9.09 8.66 7.08
CA ASP A 48 -9.45 7.28 7.38
C ASP A 48 -9.81 6.49 6.11
N GLY A 49 -10.57 7.11 5.20
CA GLY A 49 -10.87 6.53 3.89
C GLY A 49 -9.60 6.24 3.08
N GLN A 50 -8.69 7.21 3.00
CA GLN A 50 -7.41 7.03 2.30
C GLN A 50 -6.53 5.95 2.94
N ILE A 51 -6.47 5.90 4.27
CA ILE A 51 -5.72 4.88 5.00
C ILE A 51 -6.27 3.48 4.68
N ARG A 52 -7.60 3.34 4.58
CA ARG A 52 -8.23 2.08 4.21
C ARG A 52 -7.82 1.63 2.80
N ASP A 53 -7.90 2.53 1.82
CA ASP A 53 -7.53 2.23 0.43
C ASP A 53 -6.04 1.85 0.31
N LEU A 54 -5.17 2.53 1.05
CA LEU A 54 -3.74 2.23 1.08
C LEU A 54 -3.44 0.88 1.75
N ASN A 55 -4.18 0.51 2.79
CA ASN A 55 -4.06 -0.81 3.41
C ASN A 55 -4.51 -1.93 2.46
N GLU A 56 -5.57 -1.71 1.68
CA GLU A 56 -6.00 -2.66 0.65
C GLU A 56 -4.94 -2.84 -0.44
N LEU A 57 -4.29 -1.75 -0.86
CA LEU A 57 -3.15 -1.79 -1.78
C LEU A 57 -1.99 -2.61 -1.20
N LEU A 58 -1.59 -2.39 0.05
CA LEU A 58 -0.56 -3.19 0.71
C LEU A 58 -0.91 -4.68 0.75
N GLY A 59 -2.17 -5.01 1.05
CA GLY A 59 -2.66 -6.40 1.02
C GLY A 59 -2.51 -7.03 -0.37
N SER A 60 -2.83 -6.28 -1.43
CA SER A 60 -2.66 -6.74 -2.82
C SER A 60 -1.19 -6.97 -3.19
N LEU A 61 -0.29 -6.05 -2.83
CA LEU A 61 1.16 -6.18 -3.09
C LEU A 61 1.75 -7.37 -2.31
N HIS A 62 1.37 -7.53 -1.05
CA HIS A 62 1.80 -8.65 -0.21
C HIS A 62 1.37 -9.99 -0.80
N ASN A 63 0.13 -10.11 -1.26
CA ASN A 63 -0.38 -11.33 -1.92
C ASN A 63 0.42 -11.66 -3.20
N GLN A 64 0.76 -10.65 -4.00
CA GLN A 64 1.58 -10.83 -5.20
C GLN A 64 2.99 -11.31 -4.84
N LYS A 65 3.60 -10.79 -3.77
CA LYS A 65 4.94 -11.19 -3.30
C LYS A 65 4.94 -12.63 -2.76
N ILE A 66 3.92 -13.03 -1.99
CA ILE A 66 3.73 -14.43 -1.56
C ILE A 66 3.65 -15.33 -2.79
N PHE A 67 2.79 -15.02 -3.75
CA PHE A 67 2.64 -15.83 -4.96
C PHE A 67 3.96 -15.95 -5.73
N TYR A 68 4.68 -14.85 -5.92
CA TYR A 68 5.99 -14.85 -6.56
C TYR A 68 6.98 -15.75 -5.82
N SER A 69 7.03 -15.68 -4.48
CA SER A 69 7.96 -16.48 -3.67
C SER A 69 7.67 -17.98 -3.75
N GLN A 70 6.39 -18.38 -3.75
CA GLN A 70 5.96 -19.77 -3.89
C GLN A 70 6.33 -20.35 -5.25
N VAL A 71 6.11 -19.59 -6.32
CA VAL A 71 6.43 -20.01 -7.70
C VAL A 71 7.95 -20.14 -7.91
N ASN A 72 8.73 -19.20 -7.37
CA ASN A 72 10.18 -19.14 -7.60
C ASN A 72 11.00 -19.87 -6.53
N ARG A 73 10.37 -20.46 -5.51
CA ARG A 73 11.03 -21.11 -4.35
C ARG A 73 12.08 -20.24 -3.67
N THR A 74 11.98 -18.93 -3.83
CA THR A 74 12.78 -17.97 -3.07
C THR A 74 12.16 -17.98 -1.69
N GLY A 75 12.90 -18.46 -0.67
CA GLY A 75 12.40 -18.52 0.70
C GLY A 75 11.71 -17.21 1.07
N VAL A 76 10.48 -17.29 1.58
CA VAL A 76 9.71 -16.10 1.96
C VAL A 76 10.47 -15.44 3.11
N PRO A 77 10.92 -14.17 3.00
CA PRO A 77 11.27 -13.42 4.18
C PRO A 77 9.95 -13.24 4.95
N GLY A 78 9.78 -14.05 6.00
CA GLY A 78 8.70 -13.86 6.96
C GLY A 78 8.85 -12.45 7.54
N GLY A 79 7.74 -11.72 7.56
CA GLY A 79 7.69 -10.38 8.15
C GLY A 79 8.08 -10.35 9.61
#